data_AF-A0A1X7SW32-F1
#
_entry.id   AF-A0A1X7SW32-F1
#
_cell.length_a   1.000
_cell.length_b   1.000
_cell.length_c   1.000
_cell.angle_alpha   90.00
_cell.angle_beta   90.00
_cell.angle_gamma   90.00
#
_symmetry.space_group_name_H-M   'P 1'
#
loop_
_entity.id
_entity.type
_entity.pdbx_description
1 polymer ?
#
loop_
_entity_poly.entity_id
_entity_poly.type
_entity_poly.pdbx_seq_one_letter_code
_entity_poly.pdbx_strand_id
1 'polypeptide(L)'
;MATGSFKETAKMGIKDEEEKLEASMTMLPEEVSKKDKAELNPEKEAKFQSMQDTIIIDSEPWRQIKYVPREVLIIGSFGNHDDWPQQQHECSYLSEQWMLETAGIIEKYYLKNTKDYQLHEIPESEQTKTYYMECISKIFINCKKDGVIIYYTGHGEKDTGNWCFKDGVISFNDIFNLFKEHLQKKGLSLTVVSDCSYSGNWIYDCADRLDKMKIPSCGHHTRENNILIQVVASCQHNEEVTASYAKEAVNYIEASQVVKFKYGPDTVLSSGQKPMGADFRTIRCDKEPCEVDAICTWNDYVSNYYSELIAFSTSLEKEADRYWHIAAIEKDEIKSFIEELANGKINRKIIKSHRGKTLPKEISREVYLQTGKILKHSQFEYIL
;
A
#
# COMPACT_ATOMS: atom_id res chain seq x y z
N MET A 1 51.05 -52.25 9.98
CA MET A 1 49.98 -53.20 10.30
C MET A 1 49.72 -53.14 11.81
N ALA A 2 48.48 -53.40 12.21
CA ALA A 2 47.91 -53.31 13.56
C ALA A 2 47.23 -51.97 13.92
N THR A 3 45.93 -52.12 14.12
CA THR A 3 44.83 -51.19 14.38
C THR A 3 44.66 -50.90 15.88
N GLY A 4 44.20 -49.70 16.23
CA GLY A 4 43.52 -49.39 17.50
C GLY A 4 42.71 -48.11 17.31
N SER A 5 41.38 -48.15 17.16
CA SER A 5 40.34 -48.33 18.20
C SER A 5 40.41 -47.27 19.31
N PHE A 6 39.77 -46.12 19.09
CA PHE A 6 39.27 -45.25 20.15
C PHE A 6 37.74 -45.18 20.03
N LYS A 7 37.07 -45.83 20.97
CA LYS A 7 35.66 -45.68 21.30
C LYS A 7 35.59 -44.95 22.65
N GLU A 8 34.52 -44.16 22.79
CA GLU A 8 33.88 -43.74 24.04
C GLU A 8 34.64 -42.75 24.94
N THR A 9 34.21 -41.48 24.91
CA THR A 9 33.70 -40.75 26.09
C THR A 9 33.23 -39.35 25.67
N ALA A 10 31.92 -39.11 25.63
CA ALA A 10 31.29 -37.79 25.80
C ALA A 10 29.75 -37.95 25.82
N LYS A 11 29.22 -38.43 26.94
CA LYS A 11 27.82 -38.27 27.33
C LYS A 11 27.80 -37.89 28.80
N MET A 12 27.88 -36.59 29.07
CA MET A 12 27.52 -35.97 30.34
C MET A 12 27.63 -34.46 30.15
N GLY A 13 26.51 -33.74 30.27
CA GLY A 13 26.51 -32.28 30.23
C GLY A 13 25.38 -31.63 29.42
N ILE A 14 24.19 -32.20 29.38
CA ILE A 14 22.95 -31.49 28.98
C ILE A 14 21.83 -32.03 29.85
N LYS A 15 21.80 -31.62 31.12
CA LYS A 15 20.67 -31.85 32.04
C LYS A 15 20.59 -30.81 33.17
N ASP A 16 21.62 -29.99 33.38
CA ASP A 16 21.66 -29.00 34.47
C ASP A 16 21.36 -27.55 34.05
N GLU A 17 21.02 -27.28 32.78
CA GLU A 17 20.62 -25.93 32.32
C GLU A 17 19.10 -25.76 32.13
N GLU A 18 18.33 -26.83 31.92
CA GLU A 18 16.86 -26.73 31.81
C GLU A 18 16.18 -26.51 33.18
N GLU A 19 16.79 -26.95 34.29
CA GLU A 19 16.23 -26.78 35.64
C GLU A 19 16.50 -25.37 36.24
N LYS A 20 17.35 -24.55 35.62
CA LYS A 20 17.62 -23.17 36.05
C LYS A 20 16.75 -22.11 35.37
N LEU A 21 16.06 -22.46 34.28
CA LEU A 21 15.15 -21.55 33.57
C LEU A 21 13.72 -21.59 34.11
N GLU A 22 13.30 -22.66 34.79
CA GLU A 22 11.96 -22.75 35.40
C GLU A 22 11.85 -22.14 36.81
N ALA A 23 12.96 -21.85 37.48
CA ALA A 23 12.96 -21.30 38.84
C ALA A 23 12.97 -19.75 38.95
N SER A 24 12.99 -19.02 37.82
CA SER A 24 13.03 -17.55 37.81
C SER A 24 11.67 -16.88 37.52
N MET A 25 10.56 -17.65 37.50
CA MET A 25 9.24 -17.18 37.10
C MET A 25 8.22 -17.03 38.23
N THR A 26 8.68 -16.81 39.48
CA THR A 26 7.78 -16.45 40.58
C THR A 26 8.30 -15.25 41.35
N MET A 27 7.37 -14.33 41.65
CA MET A 27 7.47 -13.13 42.50
C MET A 27 7.81 -11.81 41.78
N LEU A 28 6.80 -11.16 41.23
CA LEU A 28 6.66 -9.69 41.30
C LEU A 28 5.20 -9.29 41.56
N PRO A 29 4.96 -8.14 42.23
CA PRO A 29 3.77 -7.91 43.04
C PRO A 29 2.58 -7.37 42.24
N GLU A 30 1.39 -7.80 42.63
CA GLU A 30 0.14 -7.09 42.39
C GLU A 30 0.21 -5.72 43.06
N GLU A 31 0.31 -4.65 42.27
CA GLU A 31 -0.25 -3.31 42.47
C GLU A 31 0.55 -2.32 41.64
N VAL A 32 0.00 -1.85 40.50
CA VAL A 32 0.05 -0.45 40.03
C VAL A 32 -0.82 -0.32 38.77
N SER A 33 -1.70 0.69 38.85
CA SER A 33 -2.34 1.42 37.74
C SER A 33 -3.51 0.77 36.98
N LYS A 34 -4.68 0.79 37.64
CA LYS A 34 -5.93 1.18 36.97
C LYS A 34 -5.85 2.67 36.64
N LYS A 35 -5.35 3.05 35.46
CA LYS A 35 -5.65 4.33 34.80
C LYS A 35 -5.28 4.22 33.32
N ASP A 36 -6.21 4.69 32.50
CA ASP A 36 -6.10 4.91 31.06
C ASP A 36 -6.21 3.68 30.13
N LYS A 37 -7.26 2.87 30.34
CA LYS A 37 -7.99 2.33 29.18
C LYS A 37 -8.95 3.41 28.71
N ALA A 38 -8.50 4.23 27.76
CA ALA A 38 -9.41 5.09 27.01
C ALA A 38 -10.40 4.17 26.27
N GLU A 39 -11.62 4.08 26.77
CA GLU A 39 -12.74 3.48 26.05
C GLU A 39 -12.87 4.21 24.72
N LEU A 40 -12.55 3.51 23.63
CA LEU A 40 -12.86 3.95 22.28
C LEU A 40 -14.37 4.18 22.22
N ASN A 41 -14.76 5.43 22.02
CA ASN A 41 -16.16 5.83 21.96
C ASN A 41 -16.85 5.10 20.78
N PRO A 42 -17.81 4.19 21.04
CA PRO A 42 -18.53 3.46 19.99
C PRO A 42 -19.24 4.36 18.99
N GLU A 43 -19.60 5.59 19.38
CA GLU A 43 -20.20 6.58 18.48
C GLU A 43 -19.20 7.11 17.44
N LYS A 44 -17.89 7.17 17.74
CA LYS A 44 -16.87 7.58 16.77
C LYS A 44 -16.62 6.48 15.74
N GLU A 45 -16.61 5.21 16.17
CA GLU A 45 -16.55 4.06 15.26
C GLU A 45 -17.80 3.99 14.37
N ALA A 46 -18.99 4.10 14.94
CA ALA A 46 -20.24 4.08 14.19
C ALA A 46 -20.35 5.23 13.17
N LYS A 47 -19.83 6.42 13.50
CA LYS A 47 -19.83 7.59 12.59
C LYS A 47 -18.74 7.49 11.50
N PHE A 48 -17.62 6.82 11.78
CA PHE A 48 -16.60 6.51 10.77
C PHE A 48 -17.08 5.41 9.81
N GLN A 49 -17.77 4.38 10.32
CA GLN A 49 -18.48 3.39 9.50
C GLN A 49 -19.59 4.05 8.65
N SER A 50 -20.43 4.91 9.24
CA SER A 50 -21.53 5.53 8.48
C SER A 50 -21.05 6.48 7.37
N MET A 51 -19.87 7.11 7.53
CA MET A 51 -19.27 7.94 6.46
C MET A 51 -18.65 7.10 5.33
N GLN A 52 -18.20 5.87 5.60
CA GLN A 52 -17.69 4.96 4.56
C GLN A 52 -18.79 4.14 3.87
N ASP A 53 -19.92 3.92 4.56
CA ASP A 53 -21.07 3.15 4.05
C ASP A 53 -22.14 4.04 3.39
N THR A 54 -21.95 5.37 3.38
CA THR A 54 -22.76 6.22 2.50
C THR A 54 -22.30 5.96 1.07
N ILE A 55 -22.95 5.01 0.41
CA ILE A 55 -22.88 4.84 -1.04
C ILE A 55 -23.34 6.17 -1.63
N ILE A 56 -22.40 7.05 -1.95
CA ILE A 56 -22.66 8.15 -2.85
C ILE A 56 -23.03 7.46 -4.16
N ILE A 57 -24.33 7.37 -4.43
CA ILE A 57 -24.84 6.96 -5.73
C ILE A 57 -24.44 8.08 -6.67
N ASP A 58 -23.21 8.00 -7.17
CA ASP A 58 -22.71 8.89 -8.18
C ASP A 58 -23.58 8.65 -9.42
N SER A 59 -24.22 9.71 -9.92
CA SER A 59 -25.13 9.65 -11.07
C SER A 59 -24.41 9.18 -12.35
N GLU A 60 -23.07 9.20 -12.33
CA GLU A 60 -22.21 8.79 -13.42
C GLU A 60 -21.92 7.28 -13.39
N PRO A 61 -22.47 6.48 -14.32
CA PRO A 61 -22.38 5.02 -14.28
C PRO A 61 -20.94 4.48 -14.45
N TRP A 62 -20.03 5.26 -15.04
CA TRP A 62 -18.62 4.87 -15.17
C TRP A 62 -17.85 4.97 -13.83
N ARG A 63 -18.33 5.80 -12.89
CA ARG A 63 -17.73 5.95 -11.54
C ARG A 63 -18.09 4.80 -10.62
N GLN A 64 -19.18 4.10 -10.93
CA GLN A 64 -19.59 2.91 -10.21
C GLN A 64 -18.77 1.72 -10.70
N ILE A 65 -17.65 1.45 -10.04
CA ILE A 65 -16.97 0.16 -10.24
C ILE A 65 -17.90 -0.90 -9.68
N LYS A 66 -18.55 -1.61 -10.60
CA LYS A 66 -19.32 -2.78 -10.24
C LYS A 66 -18.36 -3.77 -9.59
N TYR A 67 -18.75 -4.24 -8.42
CA TYR A 67 -18.13 -5.43 -7.87
C TYR A 67 -18.31 -6.56 -8.88
N VAL A 68 -17.23 -7.27 -9.17
CA VAL A 68 -17.22 -8.36 -10.13
C VAL A 68 -16.60 -9.59 -9.49
N PRO A 69 -17.07 -10.81 -9.83
CA PRO A 69 -16.43 -12.05 -9.39
C PRO A 69 -14.94 -12.10 -9.77
N ARG A 70 -14.13 -12.74 -8.93
CA ARG A 70 -12.67 -12.78 -9.05
C ARG A 70 -12.12 -14.19 -8.91
N GLU A 71 -11.10 -14.51 -9.68
CA GLU A 71 -10.17 -15.59 -9.34
C GLU A 71 -9.09 -15.03 -8.40
N VAL A 72 -8.68 -15.81 -7.41
CA VAL A 72 -7.78 -15.38 -6.34
C VAL A 72 -6.58 -16.32 -6.29
N LEU A 73 -5.39 -15.73 -6.27
CA LEU A 73 -4.10 -16.40 -6.11
C LEU A 73 -3.42 -15.85 -4.86
N ILE A 74 -3.14 -16.70 -3.86
CA ILE A 74 -2.37 -16.35 -2.68
C ILE A 74 -0.94 -16.87 -2.89
N ILE A 75 0.04 -16.00 -2.70
CA ILE A 75 1.47 -16.27 -2.87
C ILE A 75 2.15 -15.98 -1.54
N GLY A 76 2.95 -16.93 -1.07
CA GLY A 76 3.77 -16.78 0.13
C GLY A 76 5.23 -17.06 -0.20
N SER A 77 6.15 -16.23 0.30
CA SER A 77 7.58 -16.57 0.25
C SER A 77 8.38 -15.89 1.36
N PHE A 78 9.40 -16.58 1.87
CA PHE A 78 10.38 -16.02 2.80
C PHE A 78 11.78 -15.78 2.20
N GLY A 79 11.97 -16.02 0.90
CA GLY A 79 13.24 -15.76 0.22
C GLY A 79 14.40 -16.67 0.66
N ASN A 80 15.64 -16.33 0.27
CA ASN A 80 16.84 -16.98 0.78
C ASN A 80 17.58 -16.05 1.76
N HIS A 81 17.41 -16.28 3.06
CA HIS A 81 18.06 -15.49 4.10
C HIS A 81 19.60 -15.62 4.09
N ASP A 82 20.13 -16.74 3.61
CA ASP A 82 21.58 -17.02 3.65
C ASP A 82 22.36 -16.21 2.60
N ASP A 83 21.71 -15.81 1.51
CA ASP A 83 22.32 -15.08 0.40
C ASP A 83 22.12 -13.56 0.49
N TRP A 84 21.39 -13.07 1.48
CA TRP A 84 21.23 -11.62 1.67
C TRP A 84 22.49 -11.07 2.33
N PRO A 85 23.28 -10.23 1.63
CA PRO A 85 24.49 -9.69 2.22
C PRO A 85 24.13 -8.96 3.51
N GLN A 86 24.87 -9.26 4.58
CA GLN A 86 24.74 -8.77 5.96
C GLN A 86 24.66 -7.24 6.14
N GLN A 87 24.65 -6.47 5.04
CA GLN A 87 24.56 -5.01 5.01
C GLN A 87 23.17 -4.47 4.67
N GLN A 88 22.19 -5.31 4.37
CA GLN A 88 20.79 -4.88 4.29
C GLN A 88 20.12 -5.17 5.63
N HIS A 89 19.63 -4.09 6.23
CA HIS A 89 19.06 -3.93 7.57
C HIS A 89 18.24 -5.13 8.08
N GLU A 90 18.18 -5.23 9.41
CA GLU A 90 17.37 -6.14 10.23
C GLU A 90 15.93 -6.28 9.71
N CYS A 91 15.74 -7.01 8.61
CA CYS A 91 14.42 -7.40 8.17
C CYS A 91 13.91 -8.31 9.28
N SER A 92 12.90 -7.84 10.01
CA SER A 92 12.31 -8.61 11.10
C SER A 92 12.04 -10.02 10.59
N TYR A 93 12.70 -11.03 11.19
CA TYR A 93 12.66 -12.41 10.76
C TYR A 93 11.20 -12.87 10.58
N LEU A 94 10.71 -12.88 9.33
CA LEU A 94 9.41 -13.44 9.00
C LEU A 94 9.62 -14.93 8.84
N SER A 95 9.06 -15.72 9.75
CA SER A 95 9.17 -17.17 9.69
C SER A 95 8.19 -17.74 8.65
N GLU A 96 8.47 -18.96 8.17
CA GLU A 96 7.52 -19.74 7.36
C GLU A 96 6.15 -19.83 8.05
N GLN A 97 6.13 -20.01 9.38
CA GLN A 97 4.92 -20.04 10.18
C GLN A 97 4.11 -18.73 10.06
N TRP A 98 4.77 -17.58 10.09
CA TRP A 98 4.10 -16.29 9.92
C TRP A 98 3.44 -16.15 8.53
N MET A 99 4.14 -16.63 7.49
CA MET A 99 3.62 -16.62 6.13
C MET A 99 2.38 -17.53 6.01
N LEU A 100 2.45 -18.76 6.53
CA LEU A 100 1.35 -19.71 6.51
C LEU A 100 0.13 -19.21 7.30
N GLU A 101 0.36 -18.58 8.46
CA GLU A 101 -0.71 -17.94 9.23
C GLU A 101 -1.39 -16.82 8.45
N THR A 102 -0.59 -15.97 7.81
CA THR A 102 -1.09 -14.85 7.00
C THR A 102 -1.90 -15.36 5.82
N ALA A 103 -1.38 -16.34 5.07
CA ALA A 103 -2.08 -16.98 3.96
C ALA A 103 -3.40 -17.62 4.42
N GLY A 104 -3.41 -18.33 5.54
CA GLY A 104 -4.61 -18.96 6.10
C GLY A 104 -5.69 -17.96 6.56
N ILE A 105 -5.31 -16.76 7.00
CA ILE A 105 -6.27 -15.68 7.30
C ILE A 105 -6.93 -15.19 6.01
N ILE A 106 -6.12 -14.96 4.97
CA ILE A 106 -6.62 -14.47 3.67
C ILE A 106 -7.51 -15.51 3.00
N GLU A 107 -7.11 -16.78 3.01
CA GLU A 107 -7.92 -17.91 2.56
C GLU A 107 -9.31 -17.89 3.22
N LYS A 108 -9.35 -17.83 4.56
CA LYS A 108 -10.61 -17.79 5.32
C LYS A 108 -11.54 -16.68 4.86
N TYR A 109 -11.02 -15.49 4.53
CA TYR A 109 -11.85 -14.39 4.03
C TYR A 109 -12.45 -14.69 2.66
N TYR A 110 -11.68 -15.25 1.74
CA TYR A 110 -12.19 -15.55 0.39
C TYR A 110 -13.14 -16.75 0.36
N LEU A 111 -12.93 -17.74 1.22
CA LEU A 111 -13.83 -18.90 1.36
C LEU A 111 -15.22 -18.55 1.90
N LYS A 112 -15.41 -17.37 2.51
CA LYS A 112 -16.74 -16.90 2.94
C LYS A 112 -17.68 -16.60 1.78
N ASN A 113 -17.17 -16.34 0.57
CA ASN A 113 -17.99 -16.07 -0.62
C ASN A 113 -17.43 -16.78 -1.86
N THR A 114 -17.54 -18.11 -1.90
CA THR A 114 -17.07 -18.94 -3.02
C THR A 114 -17.84 -18.75 -4.32
N LYS A 115 -19.00 -18.08 -4.27
CA LYS A 115 -19.75 -17.71 -5.48
C LYS A 115 -18.98 -16.67 -6.28
N ASP A 116 -18.49 -15.64 -5.59
CA ASP A 116 -17.81 -14.52 -6.22
C ASP A 116 -16.29 -14.69 -6.24
N TYR A 117 -15.71 -15.45 -5.31
CA TYR A 117 -14.28 -15.75 -5.28
C TYR A 117 -14.00 -17.21 -5.62
N GLN A 118 -13.07 -17.44 -6.55
CA GLN A 118 -12.52 -18.76 -6.84
C GLN A 118 -11.04 -18.77 -6.48
N LEU A 119 -10.66 -19.59 -5.50
CA LEU A 119 -9.28 -19.68 -5.03
C LEU A 119 -8.52 -20.77 -5.83
N HIS A 120 -7.29 -20.47 -6.24
CA HIS A 120 -6.49 -21.37 -7.10
C HIS A 120 -5.28 -22.00 -6.42
N GLU A 121 -4.63 -21.28 -5.51
CA GLU A 121 -3.39 -21.71 -4.86
C GLU A 121 -3.34 -21.08 -3.47
N ILE A 122 -2.92 -21.87 -2.49
CA ILE A 122 -2.64 -21.45 -1.13
C ILE A 122 -1.26 -22.00 -0.79
N PRO A 123 -0.31 -21.17 -0.34
CA PRO A 123 1.01 -21.66 0.01
C PRO A 123 0.92 -22.66 1.16
N GLU A 124 1.38 -23.89 0.92
CA GLU A 124 1.58 -24.91 1.97
C GLU A 124 3.05 -24.96 2.45
N SER A 125 3.97 -24.44 1.64
CA SER A 125 5.41 -24.38 1.88
C SER A 125 6.08 -23.39 0.91
N GLU A 126 7.36 -23.08 1.13
CA GLU A 126 8.15 -22.23 0.23
C GLU A 126 8.20 -22.76 -1.20
N GLN A 127 7.86 -21.91 -2.16
CA GLN A 127 8.00 -22.21 -3.58
C GLN A 127 8.93 -21.21 -4.27
N THR A 128 9.47 -21.62 -5.41
CA THR A 128 10.30 -20.76 -6.27
C THR A 128 9.49 -19.64 -6.92
N LYS A 129 10.16 -18.54 -7.26
CA LYS A 129 9.72 -17.55 -8.24
C LYS A 129 9.20 -18.23 -9.51
N THR A 130 9.96 -19.19 -10.05
CA THR A 130 9.60 -19.87 -11.32
C THR A 130 8.23 -20.52 -11.22
N TYR A 131 7.99 -21.28 -10.15
CA TYR A 131 6.69 -21.88 -9.84
C TYR A 131 5.56 -20.84 -9.80
N TYR A 132 5.73 -19.76 -9.01
CA TYR A 132 4.66 -18.78 -8.88
C TYR A 132 4.40 -17.97 -10.15
N MET A 133 5.44 -17.69 -10.94
CA MET A 133 5.28 -17.07 -12.26
C MET A 133 4.47 -17.95 -13.22
N GLU A 134 4.64 -19.28 -13.16
CA GLU A 134 3.76 -20.20 -13.89
C GLU A 134 2.32 -20.16 -13.38
N CYS A 135 2.10 -20.12 -12.05
CA CYS A 135 0.76 -20.02 -11.47
C CYS A 135 0.06 -18.72 -11.89
N ILE A 136 0.77 -17.58 -11.83
CA ILE A 136 0.29 -16.26 -12.28
C ILE A 136 -0.04 -16.30 -13.79
N SER A 137 0.84 -16.87 -14.61
CA SER A 137 0.60 -17.01 -16.05
C SER A 137 -0.64 -17.87 -16.31
N LYS A 138 -0.76 -19.03 -15.65
CA LYS A 138 -1.90 -19.95 -15.80
C LYS A 138 -3.23 -19.30 -15.43
N ILE A 139 -3.31 -18.58 -14.31
CA ILE A 139 -4.54 -17.88 -13.89
C ILE A 139 -4.88 -16.74 -14.87
N PHE A 140 -3.90 -15.96 -15.35
CA PHE A 140 -4.18 -14.90 -16.33
C PHE A 140 -4.64 -15.43 -17.69
N ILE A 141 -4.01 -16.50 -18.19
CA ILE A 141 -4.38 -17.15 -19.46
C ILE A 141 -5.76 -17.77 -19.37
N ASN A 142 -6.08 -18.45 -18.26
CA ASN A 142 -7.29 -19.25 -18.14
C ASN A 142 -8.42 -18.59 -17.34
N CYS A 143 -8.26 -17.34 -16.90
CA CYS A 143 -9.26 -16.62 -16.10
C CYS A 143 -10.65 -16.68 -16.74
N LYS A 144 -11.61 -17.19 -15.97
CA LYS A 144 -13.03 -17.36 -16.31
C LYS A 144 -13.92 -16.33 -15.63
N LYS A 145 -13.41 -15.67 -14.58
CA LYS A 145 -14.10 -14.58 -13.88
C LYS A 145 -13.71 -13.23 -14.50
N ASP A 146 -14.40 -12.17 -14.06
CA ASP A 146 -14.26 -10.80 -14.55
C ASP A 146 -13.01 -10.06 -14.01
N GLY A 147 -12.22 -10.74 -13.21
CA GLY A 147 -10.92 -10.25 -12.79
C GLY A 147 -10.14 -11.24 -11.94
N VAL A 148 -8.91 -10.85 -11.63
CA VAL A 148 -7.97 -11.60 -10.79
C VAL A 148 -7.56 -10.76 -9.59
N ILE A 149 -7.36 -11.41 -8.45
CA ILE A 149 -6.66 -10.86 -7.30
C ILE A 149 -5.39 -11.70 -7.08
N ILE A 150 -4.24 -11.06 -7.01
CA ILE A 150 -3.01 -11.66 -6.51
C ILE A 150 -2.73 -11.07 -5.13
N TYR A 151 -2.64 -11.92 -4.12
CA TYR A 151 -2.24 -11.53 -2.78
C TYR A 151 -0.87 -12.14 -2.48
N TYR A 152 0.16 -11.30 -2.41
CA TYR A 152 1.50 -11.70 -1.97
C TYR A 152 1.70 -11.36 -0.50
N THR A 153 2.30 -12.29 0.25
CA THR A 153 2.79 -12.07 1.60
C THR A 153 4.21 -12.61 1.73
N GLY A 154 5.13 -11.81 2.25
CA GLY A 154 6.53 -12.21 2.32
C GLY A 154 7.51 -11.04 2.41
N HIS A 155 8.71 -11.24 1.89
CA HIS A 155 9.74 -10.21 1.86
C HIS A 155 9.69 -9.36 0.59
N GLY A 156 9.96 -8.07 0.77
CA GLY A 156 10.10 -7.12 -0.32
C GLY A 156 11.53 -6.64 -0.43
N GLU A 157 12.05 -6.64 -1.65
CA GLU A 157 13.38 -6.13 -1.96
C GLU A 157 13.45 -4.62 -1.67
N LYS A 158 14.54 -4.19 -1.02
CA LYS A 158 14.76 -2.79 -0.68
C LYS A 158 14.74 -1.90 -1.92
N ASP A 159 14.15 -0.72 -1.77
CA ASP A 159 14.02 0.33 -2.79
C ASP A 159 13.12 -0.03 -4.00
N THR A 160 12.67 -1.29 -4.13
CA THR A 160 11.80 -1.74 -5.25
C THR A 160 10.49 -2.34 -4.78
N GLY A 161 10.45 -2.91 -3.58
CA GLY A 161 9.32 -3.72 -3.09
C GLY A 161 9.09 -5.00 -3.89
N ASN A 162 10.04 -5.43 -4.72
CA ASN A 162 9.89 -6.66 -5.51
C ASN A 162 9.76 -7.87 -4.58
N TRP A 163 8.91 -8.81 -4.96
CA TRP A 163 8.63 -10.00 -4.15
C TRP A 163 9.85 -10.92 -4.17
N CYS A 164 10.43 -11.17 -3.01
CA CYS A 164 11.62 -12.00 -2.88
C CYS A 164 11.24 -13.49 -2.80
N PHE A 165 12.00 -14.31 -3.53
CA PHE A 165 11.96 -15.77 -3.52
C PHE A 165 13.39 -16.31 -3.46
N LYS A 166 13.53 -17.60 -3.15
CA LYS A 166 14.86 -18.24 -3.08
C LYS A 166 15.66 -18.22 -4.39
N ASP A 167 14.99 -18.23 -5.54
CA ASP A 167 15.59 -18.25 -6.89
C ASP A 167 15.47 -16.90 -7.62
N GLY A 168 15.15 -15.82 -6.91
CA GLY A 168 15.15 -14.46 -7.44
C GLY A 168 13.96 -13.62 -7.00
N VAL A 169 13.66 -12.56 -7.74
CA VAL A 169 12.57 -11.62 -7.41
C VAL A 169 11.51 -11.56 -8.50
N ILE A 170 10.23 -11.39 -8.12
CA ILE A 170 9.16 -11.00 -9.06
C ILE A 170 8.96 -9.49 -8.93
N SER A 171 9.10 -8.78 -10.04
CA SER A 171 8.88 -7.34 -10.10
C SER A 171 7.46 -6.98 -10.49
N PHE A 172 7.04 -5.75 -10.23
CA PHE A 172 5.77 -5.23 -10.75
C PHE A 172 5.68 -5.38 -12.27
N ASN A 173 6.79 -5.19 -12.98
CA ASN A 173 6.84 -5.29 -14.44
C ASN A 173 6.56 -6.69 -14.97
N ASP A 174 7.00 -7.73 -14.24
CA ASP A 174 6.70 -9.11 -14.60
C ASP A 174 5.18 -9.35 -14.58
N ILE A 175 4.51 -8.87 -13.53
CA ILE A 175 3.05 -8.96 -13.38
C ILE A 175 2.32 -8.09 -14.41
N PHE A 176 2.76 -6.85 -14.59
CA PHE A 176 2.11 -5.89 -15.47
C PHE A 176 2.18 -6.31 -16.94
N ASN A 177 3.31 -6.90 -17.37
CA ASN A 177 3.43 -7.43 -18.73
C ASN A 177 2.46 -8.59 -18.97
N LEU A 178 2.38 -9.54 -18.05
CA LEU A 178 1.39 -10.64 -18.13
C LEU A 178 -0.06 -10.10 -18.14
N PHE A 179 -0.34 -9.08 -17.33
CA PHE A 179 -1.65 -8.40 -17.31
C PHE A 179 -1.98 -7.84 -18.69
N LYS A 180 -1.07 -7.08 -19.31
CA LYS A 180 -1.26 -6.51 -20.64
C LYS A 180 -1.43 -7.58 -21.72
N GLU A 181 -0.68 -8.66 -21.61
CA GLU A 181 -0.70 -9.73 -22.60
C GLU A 181 -2.00 -10.54 -22.59
N HIS A 182 -2.61 -10.72 -21.42
CA HIS A 182 -3.71 -11.66 -21.23
C HIS A 182 -4.99 -11.02 -20.68
N LEU A 183 -4.95 -10.31 -19.56
CA LEU A 183 -6.14 -9.78 -18.89
C LEU A 183 -6.66 -8.50 -19.57
N GLN A 184 -5.78 -7.55 -19.88
CA GLN A 184 -6.14 -6.28 -20.53
C GLN A 184 -6.88 -6.50 -21.85
N LYS A 185 -6.38 -7.42 -22.70
CA LYS A 185 -7.00 -7.74 -24.01
C LYS A 185 -8.40 -8.33 -23.87
N LYS A 186 -8.70 -8.97 -22.74
CA LYS A 186 -10.02 -9.53 -22.41
C LYS A 186 -10.91 -8.52 -21.69
N GLY A 187 -10.43 -7.31 -21.37
CA GLY A 187 -11.14 -6.34 -20.54
C GLY A 187 -11.31 -6.79 -19.10
N LEU A 188 -10.45 -7.69 -18.61
CA LEU A 188 -10.49 -8.21 -17.24
C LEU A 188 -9.67 -7.34 -16.29
N SER A 189 -10.10 -7.28 -15.04
CA SER A 189 -9.45 -6.44 -14.03
C SER A 189 -8.43 -7.19 -13.17
N LEU A 190 -7.40 -6.49 -12.69
CA LEU A 190 -6.37 -7.03 -11.81
C LEU A 190 -6.32 -6.21 -10.51
N THR A 191 -6.33 -6.89 -9.38
CA THR A 191 -5.96 -6.31 -8.10
C THR A 191 -4.70 -7.01 -7.61
N VAL A 192 -3.65 -6.23 -7.34
CA VAL A 192 -2.44 -6.73 -6.70
C VAL A 192 -2.42 -6.24 -5.26
N VAL A 193 -2.24 -7.16 -4.32
CA VAL A 193 -2.03 -6.86 -2.90
C VAL A 193 -0.64 -7.35 -2.54
N SER A 194 0.23 -6.42 -2.17
CA SER A 194 1.62 -6.68 -1.84
C SER A 194 1.82 -6.45 -0.34
N ASP A 195 1.75 -7.53 0.43
CA ASP A 195 2.00 -7.53 1.88
C ASP A 195 3.48 -7.82 2.18
N CYS A 196 4.33 -6.82 1.95
CA CYS A 196 5.78 -6.90 2.14
C CYS A 196 6.44 -5.51 2.27
N SER A 197 7.69 -5.48 2.74
CA SER A 197 8.50 -4.25 2.84
C SER A 197 8.58 -3.53 1.50
N TYR A 198 8.62 -2.20 1.55
CA TYR A 198 8.79 -1.32 0.39
C TYR A 198 7.71 -1.49 -0.70
N SER A 199 6.60 -2.17 -0.40
CA SER A 199 5.53 -2.50 -1.36
C SER A 199 4.87 -1.27 -1.98
N GLY A 200 4.95 -0.10 -1.33
CA GLY A 200 4.48 1.16 -1.89
C GLY A 200 5.09 1.48 -3.26
N ASN A 201 6.31 1.02 -3.55
CA ASN A 201 6.97 1.20 -4.85
C ASN A 201 6.14 0.65 -6.02
N TRP A 202 5.36 -0.42 -5.83
CA TRP A 202 4.53 -0.98 -6.90
C TRP A 202 3.43 -0.02 -7.38
N ILE A 203 2.98 0.90 -6.52
CA ILE A 203 2.02 1.94 -6.89
C ILE A 203 2.69 2.97 -7.81
N TYR A 204 3.91 3.39 -7.47
CA TYR A 204 4.70 4.31 -8.30
C TYR A 204 5.11 3.67 -9.63
N ASP A 205 5.51 2.40 -9.63
CA ASP A 205 5.79 1.66 -10.86
C ASP A 205 4.56 1.58 -11.77
N CYS A 206 3.38 1.35 -11.21
CA CYS A 206 2.13 1.37 -11.98
C CYS A 206 1.88 2.76 -12.60
N ALA A 207 2.05 3.83 -11.82
CA ALA A 207 1.90 5.20 -12.29
C ALA A 207 2.88 5.54 -13.42
N ASP A 208 4.17 5.24 -13.25
CA ASP A 208 5.20 5.41 -14.26
C ASP A 208 4.90 4.65 -15.56
N ARG A 209 4.34 3.43 -15.47
CA ARG A 209 3.92 2.69 -16.65
C ARG A 209 2.79 3.36 -17.40
N LEU A 210 1.80 3.91 -16.70
CA LEU A 210 0.70 4.64 -17.31
C LEU A 210 1.19 5.93 -17.98
N ASP A 211 2.12 6.65 -17.34
CA ASP A 211 2.78 7.84 -17.89
C ASP A 211 3.57 7.51 -19.17
N LYS A 212 4.37 6.45 -19.15
CA LYS A 212 5.11 5.97 -20.33
C LYS A 212 4.19 5.53 -21.46
N MET A 213 3.01 5.01 -21.14
CA MET A 213 1.95 4.70 -22.10
C MET A 213 1.17 5.92 -22.57
N LYS A 214 1.45 7.11 -22.03
CA LYS A 214 0.77 8.39 -22.33
C LYS A 214 -0.73 8.32 -22.07
N ILE A 215 -1.14 7.54 -21.07
CA ILE A 215 -2.52 7.48 -20.61
C ILE A 215 -2.76 8.70 -19.72
N PRO A 216 -3.70 9.60 -20.04
CA PRO A 216 -4.01 10.72 -19.16
C PRO A 216 -4.38 10.25 -17.74
N SER A 217 -4.01 11.03 -16.73
CA SER A 217 -4.08 10.72 -15.29
C SER A 217 -5.49 10.66 -14.71
N CYS A 218 -6.42 9.94 -15.35
CA CYS A 218 -7.74 9.69 -14.80
C CYS A 218 -8.30 8.29 -15.13
N GLY A 219 -9.25 7.88 -14.31
CA GLY A 219 -9.93 6.60 -14.37
C GLY A 219 -10.78 6.36 -15.63
N HIS A 220 -11.19 7.42 -16.33
CA HIS A 220 -11.83 7.26 -17.64
C HIS A 220 -10.86 6.70 -18.66
N HIS A 221 -9.70 7.34 -18.80
CA HIS A 221 -8.74 6.97 -19.82
C HIS A 221 -8.11 5.60 -19.56
N THR A 222 -7.92 5.21 -18.29
CA THR A 222 -7.50 3.82 -17.99
C THR A 222 -8.56 2.81 -18.45
N ARG A 223 -9.85 3.07 -18.21
CA ARG A 223 -10.94 2.21 -18.67
C ARG A 223 -11.07 2.15 -20.19
N GLU A 224 -10.98 3.28 -20.89
CA GLU A 224 -10.99 3.33 -22.36
C GLU A 224 -9.85 2.50 -22.97
N ASN A 225 -8.73 2.37 -22.24
CA ASN A 225 -7.59 1.55 -22.62
C ASN A 225 -7.61 0.13 -22.00
N ASN A 226 -8.72 -0.28 -21.37
CA ASN A 226 -8.88 -1.55 -20.64
C ASN A 226 -7.82 -1.80 -19.53
N ILE A 227 -7.18 -0.75 -19.02
CA ILE A 227 -6.21 -0.83 -17.92
C ILE A 227 -6.97 -0.81 -16.60
N LEU A 228 -7.54 -1.96 -16.26
CA LEU A 228 -8.40 -2.12 -15.08
C LEU A 228 -7.60 -2.64 -13.87
N ILE A 229 -6.62 -1.86 -13.40
CA ILE A 229 -5.69 -2.27 -12.34
C ILE A 229 -5.91 -1.51 -11.03
N GLN A 230 -5.75 -2.23 -9.92
CA GLN A 230 -5.65 -1.70 -8.56
C GLN A 230 -4.41 -2.29 -7.89
N VAL A 231 -3.66 -1.45 -7.18
CA VAL A 231 -2.50 -1.89 -6.39
C VAL A 231 -2.74 -1.48 -4.93
N VAL A 232 -2.55 -2.43 -4.03
CA VAL A 232 -2.63 -2.25 -2.57
C VAL A 232 -1.29 -2.70 -2.00
N ALA A 233 -0.67 -1.83 -1.20
CA ALA A 233 0.61 -2.06 -0.56
C ALA A 233 0.43 -2.00 0.95
N SER A 234 1.06 -2.91 1.69
CA SER A 234 0.96 -2.92 3.13
C SER A 234 1.69 -1.75 3.79
N CYS A 235 2.71 -1.18 3.15
CA CYS A 235 3.53 -0.08 3.70
C CYS A 235 3.89 0.97 2.63
N GLN A 236 4.53 2.06 3.06
CA GLN A 236 5.06 3.07 2.14
C GLN A 236 6.26 2.55 1.33
N HIS A 237 6.63 3.27 0.26
CA HIS A 237 7.73 2.89 -0.64
C HIS A 237 9.11 2.87 0.05
N ASN A 238 9.25 3.51 1.20
CA ASN A 238 10.47 3.61 2.01
C ASN A 238 10.32 2.95 3.40
N GLU A 239 9.24 2.22 3.65
CA GLU A 239 8.96 1.57 4.93
C GLU A 239 9.21 0.05 4.87
N GLU A 240 9.66 -0.52 5.98
CA GLU A 240 9.72 -1.97 6.17
C GLU A 240 8.44 -2.48 6.85
N VAL A 241 8.04 -3.71 6.50
CA VAL A 241 6.90 -4.35 7.13
C VAL A 241 7.31 -5.01 8.44
N THR A 242 6.58 -4.70 9.49
CA THR A 242 6.80 -5.21 10.85
C THR A 242 5.53 -5.79 11.48
N ALA A 243 4.38 -5.60 10.84
CA ALA A 243 3.09 -6.17 11.26
C ALA A 243 2.39 -6.87 10.09
N SER A 244 1.53 -7.83 10.41
CA SER A 244 0.74 -8.54 9.39
C SER A 244 -0.42 -7.67 8.92
N TYR A 245 -0.34 -7.17 7.69
CA TYR A 245 -1.40 -6.38 7.07
C TYR A 245 -2.70 -7.18 6.96
N ALA A 246 -2.62 -8.48 6.70
CA ALA A 246 -3.76 -9.40 6.72
C ALA A 246 -4.55 -9.38 8.04
N LYS A 247 -3.85 -9.29 9.18
CA LYS A 247 -4.47 -9.31 10.53
C LYS A 247 -5.19 -8.00 10.85
N GLU A 248 -4.67 -6.86 10.39
CA GLU A 248 -5.14 -5.54 10.87
C GLU A 248 -5.97 -4.78 9.83
N ALA A 249 -5.66 -4.95 8.55
CA ALA A 249 -6.17 -4.09 7.49
C ALA A 249 -6.98 -4.86 6.43
N VAL A 250 -6.98 -6.18 6.45
CA VAL A 250 -7.86 -6.99 5.59
C VAL A 250 -9.08 -7.45 6.38
N ASN A 251 -10.27 -7.13 5.87
CA ASN A 251 -11.52 -7.44 6.54
C ASN A 251 -12.53 -7.99 5.55
N TYR A 252 -13.26 -9.04 5.93
CA TYR A 252 -14.46 -9.44 5.20
C TYR A 252 -15.67 -8.66 5.71
N ILE A 253 -16.38 -8.00 4.80
CA ILE A 253 -17.58 -7.22 5.11
C ILE A 253 -18.82 -8.08 4.84
N GLU A 254 -19.45 -8.59 5.88
CA GLU A 254 -20.60 -9.52 5.78
C GLU A 254 -21.76 -8.94 4.96
N ALA A 255 -22.05 -7.64 5.12
CA ALA A 255 -23.18 -6.99 4.44
C ALA A 255 -23.04 -6.94 2.92
N SER A 256 -21.83 -6.75 2.41
CA SER A 256 -21.54 -6.69 0.96
C SER A 256 -20.88 -7.96 0.43
N GLN A 257 -20.55 -8.90 1.31
CA GLN A 257 -19.87 -10.17 1.01
C GLN A 257 -18.52 -10.00 0.28
N VAL A 258 -17.81 -8.90 0.57
CA VAL A 258 -16.52 -8.57 -0.09
C VAL A 258 -15.36 -8.56 0.90
N VAL A 259 -14.17 -8.87 0.39
CA VAL A 259 -12.91 -8.62 1.10
C VAL A 259 -12.49 -7.17 0.86
N LYS A 260 -12.33 -6.39 1.92
CA LYS A 260 -11.94 -4.97 1.90
C LYS A 260 -10.53 -4.81 2.47
N PHE A 261 -9.74 -4.00 1.78
CA PHE A 261 -8.39 -3.60 2.19
C PHE A 261 -8.44 -2.18 2.75
N LYS A 262 -7.94 -1.98 3.97
CA LYS A 262 -7.82 -0.66 4.59
C LYS A 262 -6.47 -0.05 4.23
N TYR A 263 -6.50 1.09 3.56
CA TYR A 263 -5.33 1.90 3.23
C TYR A 263 -5.73 3.37 3.14
N GLY A 264 -4.72 4.25 3.13
CA GLY A 264 -4.92 5.69 2.99
C GLY A 264 -4.21 6.49 4.08
N PRO A 265 -4.22 7.83 3.98
CA PRO A 265 -3.37 8.70 4.80
C PRO A 265 -3.64 8.62 6.31
N ASP A 266 -4.86 8.25 6.70
CA ASP A 266 -5.27 8.11 8.10
C ASP A 266 -5.14 6.68 8.63
N THR A 267 -4.75 5.72 7.78
CA THR A 267 -4.58 4.32 8.18
C THR A 267 -3.15 4.09 8.67
N VAL A 268 -3.03 3.76 9.95
CA VAL A 268 -1.76 3.41 10.60
C VAL A 268 -1.97 2.08 11.31
N LEU A 269 -1.12 1.10 11.02
CA LEU A 269 -1.14 -0.20 11.70
C LEU A 269 -0.55 -0.08 13.11
N SER A 270 -0.74 -1.12 13.92
CA SER A 270 -0.22 -1.18 15.30
C SER A 270 1.31 -0.99 15.38
N SER A 271 2.04 -1.36 14.32
CA SER A 271 3.49 -1.14 14.21
C SER A 271 3.91 0.26 13.80
N GLY A 272 2.96 1.15 13.47
CA GLY A 272 3.24 2.48 12.91
C GLY A 272 3.35 2.52 11.38
N GLN A 273 3.34 1.36 10.73
CA GLN A 273 3.33 1.20 9.27
C GLN A 273 2.09 1.83 8.63
N LYS A 274 2.24 2.43 7.44
CA LYS A 274 1.15 3.14 6.76
C LYS A 274 0.81 2.52 5.41
N PRO A 275 -0.26 1.72 5.33
CA PRO A 275 -0.66 1.09 4.09
C PRO A 275 -1.10 2.09 3.01
N MET A 276 -0.74 1.78 1.78
CA MET A 276 -1.04 2.58 0.60
C MET A 276 -1.92 1.81 -0.37
N GLY A 277 -2.69 2.52 -1.17
CA GLY A 277 -3.39 1.90 -2.28
C GLY A 277 -3.78 2.91 -3.34
N ALA A 278 -3.78 2.44 -4.59
CA ALA A 278 -4.25 3.20 -5.73
C ALA A 278 -5.16 2.30 -6.58
N ASP A 279 -6.39 2.76 -6.76
CA ASP A 279 -7.29 2.20 -7.76
C ASP A 279 -7.30 3.15 -8.96
N PHE A 280 -6.45 2.84 -9.95
CA PHE A 280 -6.26 3.61 -11.18
C PHE A 280 -7.51 3.68 -12.06
N ARG A 281 -8.55 2.92 -11.71
CA ARG A 281 -9.88 3.02 -12.33
C ARG A 281 -10.70 4.14 -11.68
N THR A 282 -10.53 4.44 -10.40
CA THR A 282 -11.44 5.38 -9.69
C THR A 282 -11.04 6.84 -9.74
N ILE A 283 -9.85 7.15 -10.25
CA ILE A 283 -9.30 8.51 -10.19
C ILE A 283 -10.17 9.46 -11.01
N ARG A 284 -10.70 10.50 -10.36
CA ARG A 284 -11.78 11.33 -10.89
C ARG A 284 -11.25 12.36 -11.87
N CYS A 285 -11.94 12.53 -12.99
CA CYS A 285 -11.97 13.81 -13.68
C CYS A 285 -13.27 14.56 -13.32
N ASP A 286 -13.23 15.89 -13.36
CA ASP A 286 -14.32 16.75 -12.87
C ASP A 286 -15.40 17.10 -13.89
N LYS A 287 -15.23 16.74 -15.17
CA LYS A 287 -16.11 17.20 -16.26
C LYS A 287 -16.31 16.17 -17.35
N GLU A 288 -17.44 16.29 -18.05
CA GLU A 288 -17.63 15.79 -19.41
C GLU A 288 -17.59 16.97 -20.43
N PRO A 289 -16.80 16.89 -21.51
CA PRO A 289 -15.80 15.86 -21.78
C PRO A 289 -14.67 15.90 -20.75
N CYS A 290 -13.97 14.77 -20.61
CA CYS A 290 -12.90 14.58 -19.62
C CYS A 290 -11.81 15.64 -19.76
N GLU A 291 -11.81 16.66 -18.91
CA GLU A 291 -10.75 17.67 -18.82
C GLU A 291 -9.67 17.16 -17.86
N VAL A 292 -8.83 16.23 -18.34
CA VAL A 292 -7.59 15.91 -17.63
C VAL A 292 -6.59 17.02 -17.89
N ASP A 293 -5.93 17.51 -16.85
CA ASP A 293 -4.79 18.41 -17.03
C ASP A 293 -3.70 17.66 -17.79
N ALA A 294 -3.45 18.06 -19.04
CA ALA A 294 -2.39 17.47 -19.88
C ALA A 294 -1.00 17.56 -19.23
N ILE A 295 -0.85 18.37 -18.18
CA ILE A 295 0.37 18.57 -17.42
C ILE A 295 0.48 17.59 -16.24
N CYS A 296 -0.64 17.07 -15.72
CA CYS A 296 -0.62 16.18 -14.56
C CYS A 296 -0.36 14.74 -14.97
N THR A 297 0.74 14.17 -14.49
CA THR A 297 1.07 12.75 -14.68
C THR A 297 0.43 11.87 -13.60
N TRP A 298 0.39 10.55 -13.80
CA TRP A 298 0.00 9.61 -12.75
C TRP A 298 0.97 9.65 -11.58
N ASN A 299 2.27 9.85 -11.85
CA ASN A 299 3.26 10.01 -10.78
C ASN A 299 2.99 11.25 -9.94
N ASP A 300 2.62 12.38 -10.57
CA ASP A 300 2.20 13.57 -9.82
C ASP A 300 1.00 13.22 -8.92
N TYR A 301 0.01 12.50 -9.45
CA TYR A 301 -1.17 12.11 -8.68
C TYR A 301 -0.81 11.22 -7.46
N VAL A 302 -0.01 10.17 -7.67
CA VAL A 302 0.37 9.24 -6.60
C VAL A 302 1.22 9.94 -5.54
N SER A 303 2.20 10.75 -5.95
CA SER A 303 3.08 11.48 -5.03
C SER A 303 2.30 12.51 -4.20
N ASN A 304 1.35 13.20 -4.83
CA ASN A 304 0.52 14.20 -4.16
C ASN A 304 -0.55 13.59 -3.25
N TYR A 305 -0.96 12.33 -3.49
CA TYR A 305 -1.96 11.66 -2.68
C TYR A 305 -1.54 11.50 -1.21
N TYR A 306 -0.23 11.47 -0.92
CA TYR A 306 0.29 11.37 0.44
C TYR A 306 0.93 12.67 0.95
N SER A 307 1.08 13.65 0.05
CA SER A 307 1.50 15.00 0.40
C SER A 307 0.37 15.82 1.02
N GLU A 308 0.72 16.73 1.92
CA GLU A 308 -0.13 17.85 2.33
C GLU A 308 0.07 19.02 1.37
N LEU A 309 -1.01 19.73 1.07
CA LEU A 309 -0.94 20.92 0.22
C LEU A 309 -0.82 22.14 1.10
N ILE A 310 0.31 22.82 0.99
CA ILE A 310 0.61 24.03 1.76
C ILE A 310 0.51 25.22 0.81
N ALA A 311 -0.37 26.18 1.15
CA ALA A 311 -0.36 27.48 0.51
C ALA A 311 0.34 28.51 1.40
N PHE A 312 1.25 29.26 0.81
CA PHE A 312 2.06 30.27 1.49
C PHE A 312 2.19 31.51 0.62
N SER A 313 2.63 32.62 1.21
CA SER A 313 2.79 33.91 0.51
C SER A 313 4.19 34.47 0.68
N THR A 314 4.75 35.07 -0.38
CA THR A 314 6.16 35.50 -0.43
C THR A 314 6.37 37.03 -0.41
N SER A 315 5.32 37.84 -0.23
CA SER A 315 5.44 39.30 -0.27
C SER A 315 4.77 39.98 0.93
N LEU A 316 5.58 40.74 1.68
CA LEU A 316 5.23 41.44 2.91
C LEU A 316 5.08 42.96 2.74
N GLU A 317 5.60 43.56 1.67
CA GLU A 317 5.77 45.01 1.63
C GLU A 317 4.55 45.78 1.12
N LYS A 318 3.80 45.22 0.16
CA LYS A 318 2.59 45.86 -0.38
C LYS A 318 1.52 44.85 -0.74
N GLU A 319 0.29 45.05 -0.26
CA GLU A 319 -0.86 44.19 -0.52
C GLU A 319 -1.13 43.92 -2.01
N ALA A 320 -0.82 44.88 -2.89
CA ALA A 320 -1.01 44.74 -4.34
C ALA A 320 0.00 43.79 -5.01
N ASP A 321 1.09 43.47 -4.32
CA ASP A 321 2.20 42.67 -4.81
C ASP A 321 2.28 41.32 -4.10
N ARG A 322 1.21 40.91 -3.41
CA ARG A 322 1.16 39.61 -2.74
C ARG A 322 1.05 38.49 -3.76
N TYR A 323 2.02 37.57 -3.73
CA TYR A 323 1.99 36.32 -4.46
C TYR A 323 1.64 35.18 -3.50
N TRP A 324 0.75 34.31 -3.95
CA TRP A 324 0.45 33.03 -3.34
C TRP A 324 1.14 31.94 -4.12
N HIS A 325 1.70 30.99 -3.40
CA HIS A 325 2.26 29.77 -3.94
C HIS A 325 1.60 28.58 -3.25
N ILE A 326 1.44 27.50 -4.00
CA ILE A 326 0.97 26.23 -3.48
C ILE A 326 2.03 25.19 -3.80
N ALA A 327 2.43 24.45 -2.78
CA ALA A 327 3.31 23.30 -2.90
C ALA A 327 2.61 22.07 -2.31
N ALA A 328 2.85 20.90 -2.92
CA ALA A 328 2.63 19.62 -2.26
C ALA A 328 3.91 19.28 -1.51
N ILE A 329 3.77 19.03 -0.22
CA ILE A 329 4.87 18.75 0.69
C ILE A 329 4.51 17.47 1.44
N GLU A 330 5.43 16.51 1.46
CA GLU A 330 5.24 15.30 2.25
C GLU A 330 5.13 15.66 3.74
N LYS A 331 4.28 14.93 4.47
CA LYS A 331 3.87 15.34 5.83
C LYS A 331 5.05 15.46 6.81
N ASP A 332 6.03 14.60 6.66
CA ASP A 332 7.28 14.60 7.43
C ASP A 332 8.28 15.67 6.95
N GLU A 333 8.15 16.15 5.71
CA GLU A 333 8.96 17.25 5.18
C GLU A 333 8.45 18.65 5.53
N ILE A 334 7.22 18.78 6.07
CA ILE A 334 6.60 20.07 6.38
C ILE A 334 7.52 20.96 7.21
N LYS A 335 8.19 20.41 8.22
CA LYS A 335 9.10 21.18 9.07
C LYS A 335 10.31 21.73 8.29
N SER A 336 10.95 20.89 7.47
CA SER A 336 12.05 21.31 6.61
C SER A 336 11.60 22.36 5.59
N PHE A 337 10.39 22.22 5.06
CA PHE A 337 9.82 23.18 4.12
C PHE A 337 9.56 24.55 4.77
N ILE A 338 9.08 24.58 6.02
CA ILE A 338 8.94 25.83 6.80
C ILE A 338 10.31 26.51 6.99
N GLU A 339 11.37 25.73 7.23
CA GLU A 339 12.73 26.26 7.33
C GLU A 339 13.27 26.79 5.99
N GLU A 340 12.98 26.11 4.87
CA GLU A 340 13.29 26.59 3.51
C GLU A 340 12.60 27.93 3.20
N LEU A 341 11.31 28.04 3.55
CA LEU A 341 10.51 29.24 3.41
C LEU A 341 11.10 30.41 4.21
N ALA A 342 11.45 30.19 5.48
CA ALA A 342 12.05 31.20 6.34
C ALA A 342 13.40 31.72 5.80
N ASN A 343 14.13 30.88 5.07
CA ASN A 343 15.41 31.22 4.45
C ASN A 343 15.29 31.79 3.03
N GLY A 344 14.07 31.90 2.49
CA GLY A 344 13.81 32.40 1.13
C GLY A 344 14.34 31.50 0.00
N LYS A 345 14.63 30.21 0.29
CA LYS A 345 15.18 29.24 -0.65
C LYS A 345 14.24 28.06 -0.79
N ILE A 346 13.22 28.21 -1.61
CA ILE A 346 12.26 27.14 -1.86
C ILE A 346 12.80 26.26 -2.97
N ASN A 347 13.24 25.05 -2.63
CA ASN A 347 13.74 24.07 -3.60
C ASN A 347 12.65 23.06 -4.03
N ARG A 348 11.42 23.25 -3.55
CA ARG A 348 10.29 22.36 -3.81
C ARG A 348 9.53 22.75 -5.07
N LYS A 349 8.90 21.76 -5.71
CA LYS A 349 8.05 21.96 -6.89
C LYS A 349 6.83 22.79 -6.48
N ILE A 350 6.79 24.03 -6.95
CA ILE A 350 5.59 24.86 -6.84
C ILE A 350 4.56 24.36 -7.85
N ILE A 351 3.43 23.88 -7.34
CA ILE A 351 2.30 23.41 -8.14
C ILE A 351 1.67 24.59 -8.88
N LYS A 352 1.41 25.67 -8.14
CA LYS A 352 0.76 26.85 -8.69
C LYS A 352 1.23 28.11 -8.00
N SER A 353 1.30 29.19 -8.76
CA SER A 353 1.51 30.55 -8.25
C SER A 353 0.40 31.47 -8.76
N HIS A 354 0.00 32.43 -7.94
CA HIS A 354 -1.00 33.43 -8.32
C HIS A 354 -0.74 34.77 -7.65
N ARG A 355 -1.09 35.87 -8.31
CA ARG A 355 -0.99 37.22 -7.74
C ARG A 355 -2.36 37.64 -7.22
N GLY A 356 -2.45 38.07 -5.97
CA GLY A 356 -3.72 38.57 -5.43
C GLY A 356 -3.83 38.53 -3.91
N LYS A 357 -4.87 39.18 -3.40
CA LYS A 357 -5.11 39.31 -1.95
C LYS A 357 -5.61 38.01 -1.31
N THR A 358 -6.39 37.25 -2.04
CA THR A 358 -7.05 36.01 -1.58
C THR A 358 -6.70 34.89 -2.52
N LEU A 359 -6.57 33.67 -1.99
CA LEU A 359 -6.47 32.50 -2.83
C LEU A 359 -7.73 32.40 -3.71
N PRO A 360 -7.61 32.47 -5.04
CA PRO A 360 -8.76 32.34 -5.93
C PRO A 360 -9.46 31.01 -5.70
N LYS A 361 -10.79 31.01 -5.76
CA LYS A 361 -11.58 29.77 -5.60
C LYS A 361 -11.23 28.76 -6.69
N GLU A 362 -10.89 29.26 -7.88
CA GLU A 362 -10.47 28.50 -9.04
C GLU A 362 -9.21 27.68 -8.78
N ILE A 363 -8.30 28.15 -7.90
CA ILE A 363 -7.08 27.41 -7.56
C ILE A 363 -7.40 26.13 -6.80
N SER A 364 -8.39 26.14 -5.90
CA SER A 364 -8.79 24.94 -5.17
C SER A 364 -9.19 23.80 -6.11
N ARG A 365 -9.82 24.16 -7.24
CA ARG A 365 -10.22 23.23 -8.30
C ARG A 365 -9.03 22.76 -9.15
N GLU A 366 -8.18 23.68 -9.62
CA GLU A 366 -7.01 23.31 -10.41
C GLU A 366 -6.04 22.42 -9.62
N VAL A 367 -5.81 22.75 -8.34
CA VAL A 367 -4.97 21.93 -7.47
C VAL A 367 -5.62 20.58 -7.21
N TYR A 368 -6.94 20.50 -7.06
CA TYR A 368 -7.63 19.21 -6.98
C TYR A 368 -7.40 18.36 -8.23
N LEU A 369 -7.50 18.94 -9.42
CA LEU A 369 -7.23 18.21 -10.67
C LEU A 369 -5.79 17.67 -10.73
N GLN A 370 -4.83 18.43 -10.21
CA GLN A 370 -3.40 18.04 -10.21
C GLN A 370 -3.00 17.05 -9.10
N THR A 371 -3.82 16.91 -8.07
CA THR A 371 -3.43 16.19 -6.84
C THR A 371 -4.44 15.13 -6.40
N GLY A 372 -5.64 15.14 -6.98
CA GLY A 372 -6.79 14.38 -6.49
C GLY A 372 -7.33 14.85 -5.13
N LYS A 373 -6.85 15.96 -4.55
CA LYS A 373 -7.26 16.46 -3.22
C LYS A 373 -7.85 17.87 -3.26
N ILE A 374 -9.10 18.01 -2.81
CA ILE A 374 -9.76 19.31 -2.78
C ILE A 374 -9.13 20.07 -1.62
N LEU A 375 -8.51 21.20 -1.93
CA LEU A 375 -8.08 22.17 -0.92
C LEU A 375 -9.31 22.64 -0.15
N LYS A 376 -9.46 22.19 1.10
CA LYS A 376 -10.41 22.80 2.02
C LYS A 376 -9.79 24.07 2.56
N HIS A 377 -10.53 25.17 2.45
CA HIS A 377 -10.08 26.51 2.83
C HIS A 377 -9.64 26.65 4.30
N SER A 378 -9.98 25.67 5.14
CA SER A 378 -9.62 25.58 6.56
C SER A 378 -8.25 24.93 6.83
N GLN A 379 -7.54 24.44 5.81
CA GLN A 379 -6.24 23.77 5.94
C GLN A 379 -5.05 24.70 5.62
N PHE A 380 -5.29 25.99 5.41
CA PHE A 380 -4.20 26.96 5.30
C PHE A 380 -3.65 27.24 6.69
N GLU A 381 -2.54 26.61 7.04
CA GLU A 381 -1.62 27.25 7.98
C GLU A 381 -1.00 28.45 7.25
N TYR A 382 -1.50 29.64 7.56
CA TYR A 382 -0.90 30.88 7.11
C TYR A 382 0.46 31.02 7.78
N ILE A 383 1.50 30.48 7.15
CA ILE A 383 2.88 30.82 7.46
C ILE A 383 3.10 32.18 6.80
N LEU A 384 2.93 33.24 7.60
CA LEU A 384 3.22 34.63 7.22
C LEU A 384 4.71 34.91 7.29
#